data_AF-A0A2E3RNC4-F1
#
_entry.id   AF-A0A2E3RNC4-F1
#
_cell.length_a   1.000
_cell.length_b   1.000
_cell.length_c   1.000
_cell.angle_alpha   90.00
_cell.angle_beta   90.00
_cell.angle_gamma   90.00
#
_symmetry.space_group_name_H-M   'P 1'
#
loop_
_entity.id
_entity.type
_entity.pdbx_description
1 polymer ?
#
loop_
_entity_poly.entity_id
_entity_poly.type
_entity_poly.pdbx_seq_one_letter_code
_entity_poly.pdbx_strand_id
1 'polypeptide(L)'
;MSFDSKTVDKRTGTLSVLGQVLSGLGVALALLGAIAMVFGIVAEIRELAMDSPMFGLESTLAGASMLLWGLALSAAGGVLHAIRSIAVNCARIAESK
;
A
#
# COMPACT_ATOMS: atom_id res chain seq x y z
N MET A 1 -25.73 -18.00 20.37
CA MET A 1 -24.45 -17.29 20.20
C MET A 1 -24.80 -15.84 19.92
N SER A 2 -24.59 -14.93 20.86
CA SER A 2 -24.91 -13.51 20.66
C SER A 2 -23.86 -12.90 19.71
N PHE A 3 -24.30 -12.44 18.53
CA PHE A 3 -23.48 -11.69 17.59
C PHE A 3 -23.43 -10.22 18.03
N ASP A 4 -22.72 -9.94 19.13
CA ASP A 4 -22.58 -8.58 19.64
C ASP A 4 -21.59 -7.78 18.76
N SER A 5 -22.06 -6.66 18.20
CA SER A 5 -21.28 -5.79 17.31
C SER A 5 -20.08 -5.19 18.03
N LYS A 6 -20.15 -4.95 19.35
CA LYS A 6 -19.01 -4.51 20.15
C LYS A 6 -17.93 -5.57 20.24
N THR A 7 -18.31 -6.84 20.36
CA THR A 7 -17.38 -7.97 20.37
C THR A 7 -16.70 -8.14 19.01
N VAL A 8 -17.44 -7.99 17.90
CA VAL A 8 -16.88 -8.05 16.54
C VAL A 8 -15.93 -6.88 16.29
N ASP A 9 -16.29 -5.67 16.72
CA ASP A 9 -15.45 -4.48 16.58
C ASP A 9 -14.12 -4.63 17.35
N LYS A 10 -14.17 -5.16 18.58
CA LYS A 10 -12.98 -5.42 19.39
C LYS A 10 -12.08 -6.51 18.77
N ARG A 11 -12.66 -7.56 18.18
CA ARG A 11 -11.92 -8.65 17.52
C ARG A 11 -11.33 -8.24 16.17
N THR A 12 -11.98 -7.30 15.47
CA THR A 12 -11.51 -6.78 14.18
C THR A 12 -10.64 -5.54 14.32
N GLY A 13 -10.41 -5.03 15.54
CA GLY A 13 -9.51 -3.90 15.79
C GLY A 13 -8.08 -4.14 15.31
N THR A 14 -7.57 -5.38 15.39
CA THR A 14 -6.24 -5.75 14.88
C THR A 14 -6.14 -5.62 13.36
N LEU A 15 -7.21 -5.91 12.61
CA LEU A 15 -7.28 -5.69 11.15
C LEU A 15 -7.13 -4.21 10.80
N SER A 16 -7.63 -3.32 11.66
CA SER A 16 -7.51 -1.88 11.46
C SER A 16 -6.11 -1.36 11.68
N VAL A 17 -5.45 -1.82 12.74
CA VAL A 17 -4.06 -1.43 13.02
C VAL A 17 -3.15 -1.97 11.92
N LEU A 18 -3.34 -3.23 11.53
CA LEU A 18 -2.60 -3.83 10.44
C LEU A 18 -2.87 -3.12 9.10
N GLY A 19 -4.12 -2.74 8.83
CA GLY A 19 -4.52 -1.95 7.67
C GLY A 19 -3.83 -0.59 7.60
N GLN A 20 -3.78 0.14 8.73
CA GLN A 20 -3.08 1.43 8.82
C GLN A 20 -1.57 1.29 8.62
N VAL A 21 -0.96 0.27 9.22
CA VAL A 21 0.49 0.01 9.09
C VAL A 21 0.84 -0.35 7.64
N LEU A 22 0.09 -1.25 7.02
CA LEU A 22 0.28 -1.64 5.61
C LEU A 22 0.06 -0.46 4.67
N SER A 23 -0.96 0.35 4.92
CA SER A 23 -1.23 1.54 4.13
C SER A 23 -0.13 2.60 4.25
N GLY A 24 0.32 2.88 5.47
CA GLY A 24 1.43 3.81 5.73
C GLY A 24 2.75 3.34 5.12
N LEU A 25 3.12 2.07 5.32
CA LEU A 25 4.32 1.49 4.72
C LEU A 25 4.24 1.46 3.19
N GLY A 26 3.08 1.10 2.65
CA GLY A 26 2.85 1.07 1.21
C GLY A 26 3.02 2.45 0.57
N VAL A 27 2.43 3.50 1.17
CA VAL A 27 2.61 4.88 0.69
C VAL A 27 4.07 5.32 0.78
N ALA A 28 4.77 5.03 1.88
CA ALA A 28 6.18 5.38 2.04
C ALA A 28 7.06 4.70 0.98
N LEU A 29 6.85 3.40 0.74
CA LEU A 29 7.53 2.65 -0.32
C LEU A 29 7.21 3.18 -1.72
N ALA A 30 5.95 3.55 -1.96
CA ALA A 30 5.53 4.11 -3.24
C ALA A 30 6.24 5.44 -3.54
N LEU A 31 6.37 6.30 -2.54
CA LEU A 31 7.09 7.57 -2.64
C LEU A 31 8.59 7.35 -2.88
N LEU A 32 9.22 6.43 -2.15
CA LEU A 32 10.64 6.09 -2.37
C LEU A 32 10.87 5.54 -3.79
N GLY A 33 9.98 4.67 -4.27
CA GLY A 33 10.03 4.15 -5.64
C GLY A 33 9.87 5.25 -6.69
N ALA A 34 8.93 6.18 -6.48
CA ALA A 34 8.75 7.35 -7.35
C ALA A 34 10.01 8.22 -7.43
N ILE A 35 10.61 8.51 -6.27
CA ILE A 35 11.85 9.30 -6.17
C ILE A 35 13.00 8.59 -6.89
N ALA A 36 13.17 7.29 -6.68
CA ALA A 36 14.19 6.49 -7.36
C ALA A 36 13.99 6.50 -8.88
N MET A 37 12.73 6.43 -9.35
CA MET A 37 12.39 6.54 -10.76
C MET A 37 12.80 7.90 -11.34
N VAL A 38 12.51 9.00 -10.64
CA VAL A 38 12.89 10.35 -11.07
C VAL A 38 14.41 10.48 -11.17
N PHE A 39 15.16 10.02 -10.15
CA PHE A 39 16.61 10.04 -10.21
C PHE A 39 17.19 9.17 -11.33
N GLY A 40 16.61 8.00 -11.58
CA GLY A 40 16.99 7.12 -12.68
C GLY A 40 16.80 7.78 -14.05
N ILE A 41 15.63 8.38 -14.29
CA ILE A 41 15.34 9.11 -15.53
C ILE A 41 16.27 10.31 -15.70
N VAL A 42 16.54 11.07 -14.63
CA VAL A 42 17.47 12.21 -14.68
C VAL A 42 18.89 11.74 -15.01
N ALA A 43 19.32 10.59 -14.48
CA ALA A 43 20.59 9.99 -14.83
C ALA A 43 20.63 9.54 -16.30
N GLU A 44 19.58 8.89 -16.81
CA GLU A 44 19.46 8.52 -18.23
C GLU A 44 19.58 9.74 -19.15
N ILE A 45 18.88 10.84 -18.85
CA ILE A 45 18.92 12.06 -19.66
C ILE A 45 20.34 12.65 -19.67
N ARG A 46 21.06 12.61 -18.54
CA ARG A 46 22.45 13.08 -18.46
C ARG A 46 23.40 12.17 -19.23
N GLU A 47 23.21 10.87 -19.21
CA GLU A 47 24.04 9.90 -19.94
C GLU A 47 23.79 9.96 -21.45
N LEU A 48 22.55 10.18 -21.90
CA LEU A 48 22.22 10.39 -23.32
C LEU A 48 22.97 11.60 -23.91
N ALA A 49 23.33 12.59 -23.08
CA ALA A 49 24.14 13.72 -23.51
C ALA A 49 25.64 13.41 -23.63
N MET A 50 26.10 12.23 -23.19
CA MET A 50 27.53 11.87 -23.10
C MET A 50 27.93 10.57 -23.84
N ASP A 51 27.11 10.02 -24.75
CA ASP A 51 27.46 8.82 -25.56
C ASP A 51 27.99 7.63 -24.71
N SER A 52 27.49 7.49 -23.47
CA SER A 52 27.93 6.48 -22.50
C SER A 52 26.80 5.47 -22.21
N PRO A 53 27.09 4.16 -22.09
CA PRO A 53 26.05 3.14 -22.09
C PRO A 53 25.39 2.93 -20.72
N MET A 54 24.06 3.11 -20.68
CA MET A 54 23.09 2.15 -20.12
C MET A 54 22.97 1.99 -18.58
N PHE A 55 23.42 2.91 -17.73
CA PHE A 55 23.26 2.76 -16.27
C PHE A 55 21.90 3.21 -15.72
N GLY A 56 21.19 4.10 -16.41
CA GLY A 56 19.94 4.67 -15.85
C GLY A 56 18.70 3.75 -15.91
N LEU A 57 18.65 2.75 -16.80
CA LEU A 57 17.47 1.90 -17.01
C LEU A 57 17.19 0.97 -15.82
N GLU A 58 18.24 0.42 -15.22
CA GLU A 58 18.13 -0.50 -14.09
C GLU A 58 17.58 0.20 -12.85
N SER A 59 18.06 1.43 -12.57
CA SER A 59 17.58 2.25 -11.45
C SER A 59 16.12 2.70 -11.63
N THR A 60 15.72 3.03 -12.87
CA THR A 60 14.35 3.39 -13.22
C THR A 60 13.40 2.19 -13.04
N LEU A 61 13.81 1.00 -13.49
CA LEU A 61 13.02 -0.22 -13.35
C LEU A 61 12.90 -0.66 -11.89
N ALA A 62 13.99 -0.56 -11.10
CA ALA A 62 13.97 -0.80 -9.67
C ALA A 62 13.01 0.17 -8.95
N GLY A 63 13.07 1.46 -9.26
CA GLY A 63 12.13 2.47 -8.75
C GLY A 63 10.68 2.16 -9.10
N ALA A 64 10.41 1.74 -10.33
CA ALA A 64 9.07 1.33 -10.77
C ALA A 64 8.55 0.10 -10.01
N SER A 65 9.41 -0.90 -9.78
CA SER A 65 9.05 -2.08 -8.99
C SER A 65 8.70 -1.73 -7.54
N MET A 66 9.51 -0.87 -6.89
CA MET A 66 9.25 -0.39 -5.53
C MET A 66 7.95 0.40 -5.45
N LEU A 67 7.68 1.21 -6.47
CA LEU A 67 6.43 1.98 -6.56
C LEU A 67 5.21 1.06 -6.61
N LEU A 68 5.25 0.05 -7.47
CA LEU A 68 4.16 -0.92 -7.61
C LEU A 68 3.96 -1.75 -6.34
N TRP A 69 5.04 -2.18 -5.69
CA TRP A 69 4.97 -2.87 -4.41
C TRP A 69 4.40 -2.00 -3.29
N GLY A 70 4.79 -0.73 -3.24
CA GLY A 70 4.23 0.24 -2.31
C GLY A 70 2.72 0.43 -2.51
N LEU A 71 2.29 0.61 -3.76
CA LEU A 71 0.87 0.70 -4.09
C LEU A 71 0.10 -0.57 -3.74
N ALA A 72 0.66 -1.75 -4.01
CA ALA A 72 0.05 -3.03 -3.68
C ALA A 72 -0.12 -3.22 -2.16
N LEU A 73 0.90 -2.87 -1.37
CA LEU A 73 0.82 -2.88 0.09
C LEU A 73 -0.22 -1.88 0.61
N SER A 74 -0.30 -0.70 -0.02
CA SER A 74 -1.29 0.29 0.36
C SER A 74 -2.72 -0.17 0.08
N ALA A 75 -2.95 -0.76 -1.09
CA ALA A 75 -4.22 -1.37 -1.45
C ALA A 75 -4.59 -2.51 -0.50
N ALA A 76 -3.63 -3.36 -0.12
CA ALA A 76 -3.86 -4.43 0.86
C ALA A 76 -4.34 -3.87 2.22
N GLY A 77 -3.73 -2.77 2.69
CA GLY A 77 -4.19 -2.06 3.89
C GLY A 77 -5.63 -1.56 3.77
N GLY A 78 -5.99 -0.99 2.62
CA GLY A 78 -7.36 -0.58 2.30
C GLY A 78 -8.36 -1.74 2.30
N VAL A 79 -7.98 -2.91 1.78
CA VAL A 79 -8.81 -4.12 1.80
C VAL A 79 -9.09 -4.59 3.23
N LEU A 80 -8.10 -4.56 4.13
CA LEU A 80 -8.33 -4.94 5.53
C LEU A 80 -9.30 -3.98 6.24
N HIS A 81 -9.23 -2.68 5.94
CA HIS A 81 -10.23 -1.72 6.41
C HIS A 81 -11.63 -2.02 5.87
N ALA A 82 -11.75 -2.37 4.59
CA ALA A 82 -13.02 -2.75 3.98
C ALA A 82 -13.61 -4.02 4.63
N ILE A 83 -12.79 -5.05 4.88
CA ILE A 83 -13.20 -6.29 5.56
C ILE A 83 -13.72 -5.99 6.97
N ARG A 84 -13.02 -5.14 7.74
CA ARG A 84 -13.49 -4.71 9.07
C ARG A 84 -14.83 -4.01 8.98
N SER A 85 -14.98 -3.08 8.04
CA SER A 85 -16.23 -2.33 7.85
C SER A 85 -17.40 -3.26 7.55
N ILE A 86 -17.23 -4.23 6.64
CA ILE A 86 -18.24 -5.23 6.31
C ILE A 86 -18.59 -6.08 7.55
N ALA A 87 -17.58 -6.57 8.28
CA ALA A 87 -17.81 -7.41 9.46
C ALA A 87 -18.62 -6.70 10.56
N VAL A 88 -18.28 -5.43 10.85
CA VAL A 88 -19.01 -4.61 11.82
C VAL A 88 -20.43 -4.32 11.34
N ASN A 89 -20.61 -4.03 10.05
CA ASN A 89 -21.93 -3.73 9.51
C ASN A 89 -22.85 -4.96 9.51
N CYS A 90 -22.32 -6.13 9.15
CA CYS A 90 -23.05 -7.41 9.24
C CYS A 90 -23.46 -7.72 10.69
N ALA A 91 -22.57 -7.48 11.66
CA ALA A 91 -22.89 -7.68 13.08
C ALA A 91 -24.02 -6.74 13.54
N ARG A 92 -23.99 -5.47 13.16
CA ARG A 92 -25.07 -4.50 13.48
C ARG A 92 -26.42 -4.91 12.88
N ILE A 93 -26.43 -5.44 11.65
CA ILE A 93 -27.67 -5.94 11.02
C ILE A 93 -28.19 -7.19 11.72
N ALA A 94 -27.29 -8.04 12.23
CA ALA A 94 -27.68 -9.23 12.98
C ALA A 94 -28.24 -8.89 14.38
N GLU A 95 -27.75 -7.82 15.02
CA GLU A 95 -28.29 -7.32 16.29
C GLU A 95 -29.64 -6.61 16.17
N SER A 96 -29.96 -6.04 15.00
CA SER A 96 -31.22 -5.32 14.79
C SER A 96 -32.40 -6.24 14.46
N LYS A 97 -32.17 -7.55 14.36
CA LYS A 97 -33.17 -8.60 14.15
C LYS A 97 -33.41 -9.39 15.43
#